data_AF-A0AA96WU03-F1
#
_entry.id   AF-A0AA96WU03-F1
#
_cell.length_a   1.000
_cell.length_b   1.000
_cell.length_c   1.000
_cell.angle_alpha   90.00
_cell.angle_beta   90.00
_cell.angle_gamma   90.00
#
_symmetry.space_group_name_H-M   'P 1'
#
loop_
_entity.id
_entity.type
_entity.pdbx_description
1 polymer ?
#
loop_
_entity_poly.entity_id
_entity_poly.type
_entity_poly.pdbx_seq_one_letter_code
_entity_poly.pdbx_strand_id
1 'polypeptide(L)'
;MMDDSKALFDFWHDRVRLSNQDLIADPGHVQVQVLRHECTNYDDLWRSSEVQALEEPERSKVIAIIKYECTAKVLQHRAWLLKDRANKLEDACNDLNQQRSKLLGLIKALQEKIFGKDQEAEKLNSRIAGLEAQNEALQAELDNNKAYAELLAEFDQLKRQYETVEKRRRELAKNNQSLGGRVAHTERYKKKRDEAMGLVKELKQQIQSITQENEQLRAENQNLHAALEKFQKRDKLGIVEIKKHET
;
A
#
# COMPACT_ATOMS: atom_id res chain seq x y z
N MET A 1 50.05 -101.88 30.54
CA MET A 1 48.89 -101.51 29.68
C MET A 1 48.03 -100.54 30.46
N MET A 2 48.32 -99.24 30.35
CA MET A 2 47.37 -98.19 30.71
C MET A 2 46.72 -97.76 29.40
N ASP A 3 45.62 -98.42 29.05
CA ASP A 3 44.91 -98.21 27.78
C ASP A 3 43.86 -97.09 27.88
N ASP A 4 43.94 -96.26 28.93
CA ASP A 4 42.96 -95.22 29.19
C ASP A 4 43.47 -93.87 28.70
N SER A 5 43.57 -93.74 27.38
CA SER A 5 44.04 -92.51 26.71
C SER A 5 43.28 -91.28 27.20
N LYS A 6 41.99 -91.43 27.50
CA LYS A 6 41.15 -90.36 28.05
C LYS A 6 41.64 -89.85 29.41
N ALA A 7 41.98 -90.75 30.33
CA ALA A 7 42.49 -90.37 31.65
C ALA A 7 43.82 -89.60 31.54
N LEU A 8 44.65 -89.95 30.56
CA LEU A 8 45.90 -89.23 30.27
C LEU A 8 45.65 -87.83 29.69
N PHE A 9 44.66 -87.68 28.80
CA PHE A 9 44.23 -86.38 28.29
C PHE A 9 43.67 -85.50 29.41
N ASP A 10 42.75 -86.02 30.21
CA ASP A 10 42.13 -85.30 31.34
C ASP A 10 43.19 -84.87 32.37
N PHE A 11 44.16 -85.74 32.67
CA PHE A 11 45.27 -85.45 33.59
C PHE A 11 46.11 -84.24 33.15
N TRP A 12 46.46 -84.16 31.87
CA TRP A 12 47.23 -83.02 31.36
C TRP A 12 46.35 -81.79 31.15
N HIS A 13 45.09 -81.95 30.75
CA HIS A 13 44.12 -80.86 30.59
C HIS A 13 43.99 -79.99 31.85
N ASP A 14 43.88 -80.63 33.03
CA ASP A 14 43.75 -79.95 34.31
C ASP A 14 45.01 -79.18 34.73
N ARG A 15 46.17 -79.59 34.21
CA ARG A 15 47.47 -78.98 34.51
C ARG A 15 47.84 -77.84 33.57
N VAL A 16 47.14 -77.68 32.44
CA VAL A 16 47.31 -76.52 31.56
C VAL A 16 46.75 -75.27 32.24
N ARG A 17 47.60 -74.27 32.42
CA ARG A 17 47.26 -72.95 32.97
C ARG A 17 47.42 -71.89 31.89
N LEU A 18 46.44 -70.99 31.81
CA LEU A 18 46.47 -69.86 30.88
C LEU A 18 47.20 -68.67 31.52
N SER A 19 48.04 -68.01 30.73
CA SER A 19 48.77 -66.78 31.07
C SER A 19 48.56 -65.73 29.97
N ASN A 20 49.00 -64.50 30.20
CA ASN A 20 49.02 -63.43 29.19
C ASN A 20 47.66 -63.16 28.53
N GLN A 21 46.67 -62.75 29.36
CA GLN A 21 45.30 -62.51 28.92
C GLN A 21 45.19 -61.45 27.82
N ASP A 22 46.08 -60.46 27.82
CA ASP A 22 46.09 -59.39 26.80
C ASP A 22 46.36 -59.96 25.40
N LEU A 23 47.35 -60.85 25.27
CA LEU A 23 47.66 -61.50 24.00
C LEU A 23 46.56 -62.48 23.58
N ILE A 24 45.92 -63.17 24.53
CA ILE A 24 44.76 -64.02 24.26
C ILE A 24 43.57 -63.18 23.77
N ALA A 25 43.35 -61.99 24.34
CA ALA A 25 42.24 -61.09 24.00
C ALA A 25 42.50 -60.22 22.76
N ASP A 26 43.72 -60.22 22.23
CA ASP A 26 44.09 -59.42 21.06
C ASP A 26 43.12 -59.70 19.88
N PRO A 27 42.48 -58.69 19.29
CA PRO A 27 41.59 -58.89 18.13
C PRO A 27 42.33 -59.26 16.83
N GLY A 28 43.63 -59.04 16.76
CA GLY A 28 44.47 -59.31 15.60
C GLY A 28 44.76 -60.80 15.38
N HIS A 29 45.51 -61.13 14.34
CA HIS A 29 46.00 -62.49 14.15
C HIS A 29 47.21 -62.75 15.06
N VAL A 30 47.12 -63.77 15.90
CA VAL A 30 48.25 -64.26 16.71
C VAL A 30 48.55 -65.69 16.30
N GLN A 31 49.83 -65.99 16.05
CA GLN A 31 50.25 -67.32 15.63
C GLN A 31 50.02 -68.34 16.75
N VAL A 32 49.57 -69.54 16.38
CA VAL A 32 49.25 -70.62 17.33
C VAL A 32 50.46 -71.04 18.17
N GLN A 33 51.66 -70.99 17.60
CA GLN A 33 52.88 -71.25 18.35
C GLN A 33 53.08 -70.24 19.48
N VAL A 34 52.94 -68.94 19.18
CA VAL A 34 53.07 -67.88 20.17
C VAL A 34 52.02 -68.06 21.27
N LEU A 35 50.76 -68.33 20.90
CA LEU A 35 49.69 -68.60 21.86
C LEU A 35 50.00 -69.79 22.78
N ARG A 36 50.56 -70.88 22.25
CA ARG A 36 50.90 -72.05 23.06
C ARG A 36 52.04 -71.76 24.03
N HIS A 37 53.11 -71.10 23.59
CA HIS A 37 54.31 -70.89 24.40
C HIS A 37 54.17 -69.71 25.37
N GLU A 38 53.59 -68.60 24.94
CA GLU A 38 53.51 -67.36 25.73
C GLU A 38 52.24 -67.29 26.60
N CYS A 39 51.17 -67.98 26.18
CA CYS A 39 49.88 -67.94 26.88
C CYS A 39 49.53 -69.22 27.63
N THR A 40 50.44 -70.21 27.67
CA THR A 40 50.31 -71.36 28.58
C THR A 40 51.63 -71.73 29.24
N ASN A 41 51.55 -72.56 30.27
CA ASN A 41 52.70 -73.24 30.87
C ASN A 41 53.26 -74.41 30.02
N TYR A 42 53.10 -74.40 28.69
CA TYR A 42 53.56 -75.47 27.80
C TYR A 42 55.04 -75.80 28.06
N ASP A 43 55.90 -74.78 28.09
CA ASP A 43 57.35 -74.96 28.25
C ASP A 43 57.76 -75.56 29.59
N ASP A 44 56.97 -75.32 30.63
CA ASP A 44 57.19 -75.90 31.96
C ASP A 44 56.70 -77.36 32.00
N LEU A 45 55.56 -77.66 31.36
CA LEU A 45 54.95 -78.99 31.38
C LEU A 45 55.81 -80.03 30.65
N TRP A 46 56.34 -79.72 29.45
CA TRP A 46 57.14 -80.70 28.70
C TRP A 46 58.55 -80.91 29.30
N ARG A 47 59.06 -79.92 30.06
CA ARG A 47 60.33 -80.02 30.81
C ARG A 47 60.17 -80.63 32.20
N SER A 48 58.95 -80.92 32.63
CA SER A 48 58.68 -81.47 33.95
C SER A 48 59.38 -82.82 34.16
N SER A 49 59.81 -83.09 35.39
CA SER A 49 60.46 -84.35 35.76
C SER A 49 59.60 -85.57 35.45
N GLU A 50 58.28 -85.44 35.55
CA GLU A 50 57.32 -86.50 35.23
C GLU A 50 57.31 -86.88 33.75
N VAL A 51 57.54 -85.92 32.84
CA VAL A 51 57.62 -86.18 31.39
C VAL A 51 59.02 -86.66 31.00
N GLN A 52 60.06 -86.12 31.62
CA GLN A 52 61.45 -86.48 31.33
C GLN A 52 61.82 -87.90 31.81
N ALA A 53 61.14 -88.41 32.84
CA ALA A 53 61.32 -89.77 33.34
C ALA A 53 60.72 -90.85 32.43
N LEU A 54 59.96 -90.49 31.39
CA LEU A 54 59.36 -91.42 30.44
C LEU A 54 60.37 -91.82 29.35
N GLU A 55 60.35 -93.10 28.98
CA GLU A 55 61.12 -93.65 27.87
C GLU A 55 60.43 -93.38 26.51
N GLU A 56 61.20 -93.43 25.42
CA GLU A 56 60.61 -93.40 24.07
C GLU A 56 59.94 -94.75 23.76
N PRO A 57 58.72 -94.79 23.18
CA PRO A 57 57.99 -93.71 22.50
C PRO A 57 56.89 -93.01 23.35
N GLU A 58 56.75 -93.36 24.63
CA GLU A 58 55.67 -92.85 25.49
C GLU A 58 55.83 -91.36 25.79
N ARG A 59 57.08 -90.91 25.98
CA ARG A 59 57.41 -89.49 26.13
C ARG A 59 56.92 -88.65 24.95
N SER A 60 57.18 -89.09 23.71
CA SER A 60 56.71 -88.42 22.50
C SER A 60 55.17 -88.30 22.44
N LYS A 61 54.44 -89.34 22.89
CA LYS A 61 52.97 -89.31 22.97
C LYS A 61 52.49 -88.28 23.99
N VAL A 62 53.08 -88.25 25.18
CA VAL A 62 52.72 -87.29 26.24
C VAL A 62 53.00 -85.84 25.81
N ILE A 63 54.14 -85.57 25.16
CA ILE A 63 54.44 -84.24 24.63
C ILE A 63 53.42 -83.80 23.57
N ALA A 64 52.97 -84.72 22.71
CA ALA A 64 51.93 -84.43 21.72
C ALA A 64 50.59 -84.08 22.40
N ILE A 65 50.22 -84.79 23.47
CA ILE A 65 49.02 -84.52 24.28
C ILE A 65 49.14 -83.13 24.93
N ILE A 66 50.24 -82.83 25.62
CA ILE A 66 50.47 -81.51 26.25
C ILE A 66 50.39 -80.39 25.20
N LYS A 67 51.02 -80.58 24.03
CA LYS A 67 50.97 -79.61 22.93
C LYS A 67 49.53 -79.36 22.45
N TYR A 68 48.74 -80.42 22.31
CA TYR A 68 47.35 -80.34 21.90
C TYR A 68 46.52 -79.61 22.95
N GLU A 69 46.59 -80.03 24.22
CA GLU A 69 45.82 -79.45 25.32
C GLU A 69 46.12 -77.96 25.53
N CYS A 70 47.41 -77.58 25.55
CA CYS A 70 47.81 -76.18 25.64
C CYS A 70 47.26 -75.35 24.47
N THR A 71 47.32 -75.89 23.25
CA THR A 71 46.81 -75.22 22.06
C THR A 71 45.29 -75.09 22.09
N ALA A 72 44.58 -76.17 22.39
CA ALA A 72 43.13 -76.22 22.41
C ALA A 72 42.55 -75.27 23.47
N LYS A 73 43.11 -75.28 24.70
CA LYS A 73 42.61 -74.47 25.81
C LYS A 73 42.76 -72.96 25.54
N VAL A 74 43.90 -72.51 25.01
CA VAL A 74 44.08 -71.09 24.64
C VAL A 74 43.16 -70.69 23.50
N LEU A 75 43.04 -71.52 22.46
CA LEU A 75 42.19 -71.20 21.31
C LEU A 75 40.71 -71.16 21.68
N GLN A 76 40.24 -72.06 22.55
CA GLN A 76 38.87 -72.05 23.07
C GLN A 76 38.61 -70.77 23.89
N HIS A 77 39.52 -70.42 24.81
CA HIS A 77 39.39 -69.21 25.62
C HIS A 77 39.40 -67.94 24.76
N ARG A 78 40.31 -67.87 23.77
CA ARG A 78 40.36 -66.78 22.79
C ARG A 78 39.07 -66.67 21.98
N ALA A 79 38.56 -67.79 21.46
CA ALA A 79 37.32 -67.81 20.69
C ALA A 79 36.14 -67.30 21.52
N TRP A 80 36.06 -67.68 22.80
CA TRP A 80 35.05 -67.17 23.72
C TRP A 80 35.16 -65.65 23.91
N LEU A 81 36.36 -65.11 24.17
CA LEU A 81 36.58 -63.67 24.34
C LEU A 81 36.22 -62.86 23.08
N LEU A 82 36.63 -63.35 21.91
CA LEU A 82 36.33 -62.68 20.64
C LEU A 82 34.83 -62.71 20.33
N LYS A 83 34.13 -63.80 20.67
CA LYS A 83 32.68 -63.92 20.52
C LYS A 83 31.95 -62.97 21.48
N ASP A 84 32.35 -62.90 22.74
CA ASP A 84 31.78 -61.96 23.71
C ASP A 84 31.94 -60.50 23.24
N ARG A 85 33.12 -60.17 22.73
CA ARG A 85 33.37 -58.84 22.14
C ARG A 85 32.51 -58.58 20.91
N ALA A 86 32.36 -59.55 20.02
CA ALA A 86 31.51 -59.43 18.83
C ALA A 86 30.05 -59.15 19.22
N ASN A 87 29.51 -59.91 20.19
CA ASN A 87 28.16 -59.71 20.71
C ASN A 87 27.99 -58.31 21.30
N LYS A 88 28.94 -57.84 22.13
CA LYS A 88 28.89 -56.48 22.71
C LYS A 88 28.90 -55.39 21.64
N LEU A 89 29.68 -55.57 20.58
CA LEU A 89 29.70 -54.64 19.45
C LEU A 89 28.40 -54.68 18.65
N GLU A 90 27.80 -55.86 18.47
CA GLU A 90 26.50 -56.02 17.81
C GLU A 90 25.39 -55.33 18.61
N ASP A 91 25.36 -55.53 19.93
CA ASP A 91 24.42 -54.85 20.84
C ASP A 91 24.57 -53.33 20.77
N ALA A 92 25.82 -52.83 20.79
CA ALA A 92 26.09 -51.40 20.65
C ALA A 92 25.65 -50.85 19.29
N CYS A 93 25.89 -51.57 18.19
CA CYS A 93 25.39 -51.22 16.86
C CYS A 93 23.86 -51.18 16.81
N ASN A 94 23.19 -52.14 17.46
CA ASN A 94 21.74 -52.20 17.53
C ASN A 94 21.16 -51.01 18.31
N ASP A 95 21.75 -50.66 19.46
CA ASP A 95 21.32 -49.49 20.22
C ASP A 95 21.51 -48.18 19.43
N LEU A 96 22.68 -48.00 18.79
CA LEU A 96 22.93 -46.85 17.92
C LEU A 96 21.92 -46.76 16.76
N ASN A 97 21.56 -47.88 16.15
CA ASN A 97 20.55 -47.92 15.09
C ASN A 97 19.15 -47.55 15.61
N GLN A 98 18.78 -47.97 16.83
CA GLN A 98 17.53 -47.56 17.46
C GLN A 98 17.52 -46.06 17.76
N GLN A 99 18.61 -45.51 18.32
CA GLN A 99 18.75 -44.07 18.58
C GLN A 99 18.67 -43.26 17.28
N ARG A 100 19.37 -43.70 16.22
CA ARG A 100 19.30 -43.09 14.88
C ARG A 100 17.87 -43.07 14.36
N SER A 101 17.13 -44.15 14.52
CA SER A 101 15.72 -44.26 14.08
C SER A 101 14.81 -43.29 14.84
N LYS A 102 14.99 -43.17 16.17
CA LYS A 102 14.27 -42.20 17.00
C LYS A 102 14.56 -40.76 16.57
N LEU A 103 15.84 -40.42 16.34
CA LEU A 103 16.25 -39.09 15.88
C LEU A 103 15.66 -38.76 14.51
N LEU A 104 15.67 -39.71 13.57
CA LEU A 104 15.03 -39.52 12.26
C LEU A 104 13.52 -39.28 12.37
N GLY A 105 12.84 -39.96 13.30
CA GLY A 105 11.43 -39.71 13.61
C GLY A 105 11.19 -38.29 14.12
N LEU A 106 12.04 -37.81 15.06
CA LEU A 106 11.96 -36.45 15.57
C LEU A 106 12.22 -35.40 14.49
N ILE A 107 13.20 -35.62 13.61
CA ILE A 107 13.50 -34.73 12.50
C ILE A 107 12.28 -34.59 11.58
N LYS A 108 11.62 -35.70 11.22
CA LYS A 108 10.40 -35.65 10.39
C LYS A 108 9.28 -34.87 11.07
N ALA A 109 9.02 -35.13 12.35
CA ALA A 109 7.98 -34.42 13.09
C ALA A 109 8.27 -32.91 13.21
N LEU A 110 9.53 -32.52 13.35
CA LEU A 110 9.94 -31.11 13.36
C LEU A 110 9.78 -30.47 11.97
N GLN A 111 10.16 -31.17 10.90
CA GLN A 111 9.96 -30.71 9.53
C GLN A 111 8.48 -30.46 9.24
N GLU A 112 7.60 -31.41 9.56
CA GLU A 112 6.14 -31.26 9.38
C GLU A 112 5.59 -30.03 10.13
N LYS A 113 6.05 -29.80 11.37
CA LYS A 113 5.65 -28.62 12.15
C LYS A 113 6.16 -27.30 11.56
N ILE A 114 7.40 -27.28 11.06
CA ILE A 114 7.99 -26.08 10.44
C ILE A 114 7.21 -25.75 9.16
N PHE A 115 7.05 -26.72 8.25
CA PHE A 115 6.31 -26.51 7.01
C PHE A 115 4.84 -26.13 7.25
N GLY A 116 4.19 -26.71 8.26
CA GLY A 116 2.84 -26.33 8.65
C GLY A 116 2.75 -24.86 9.09
N LYS A 117 3.71 -24.40 9.91
CA LYS A 117 3.80 -23.00 10.32
C LYS A 117 4.12 -22.05 9.17
N ASP A 118 4.98 -22.45 8.24
CA ASP A 118 5.30 -21.63 7.06
C ASP A 118 4.05 -21.40 6.20
N GLN A 119 3.23 -22.44 5.98
CA GLN A 119 1.96 -22.30 5.27
C GLN A 119 0.96 -21.40 6.02
N GLU A 120 0.90 -21.49 7.34
CA GLU A 120 0.07 -20.59 8.16
C GLU A 120 0.55 -19.14 8.06
N ALA A 121 1.87 -18.91 8.08
CA ALA A 121 2.46 -17.58 7.92
C ALA A 121 2.14 -16.98 6.53
N GLU A 122 2.23 -17.76 5.45
CA GLU A 122 1.83 -17.31 4.11
C GLU A 122 0.34 -16.93 4.03
N LYS A 123 -0.54 -17.73 4.65
CA LYS A 123 -1.97 -17.40 4.73
C LYS A 123 -2.24 -16.12 5.51
N LEU A 124 -1.52 -15.90 6.61
CA LEU A 124 -1.65 -14.67 7.38
C LEU A 124 -1.12 -13.46 6.61
N ASN A 125 0.03 -13.59 5.93
CA ASN A 125 0.60 -12.51 5.11
C ASN A 125 -0.33 -12.10 3.96
N SER A 126 -0.91 -13.08 3.26
CA SER A 126 -1.90 -12.79 2.20
C SER A 126 -3.15 -12.11 2.74
N ARG A 127 -3.61 -12.49 3.95
CA ARG A 127 -4.73 -11.81 4.62
C ARG A 127 -4.37 -10.38 5.03
N ILE A 128 -3.16 -10.13 5.51
CA ILE A 128 -2.67 -8.79 5.85
C ILE A 128 -2.67 -7.92 4.59
N ALA A 129 -2.06 -8.40 3.50
CA ALA A 129 -2.03 -7.66 2.23
C ALA A 129 -3.44 -7.35 1.70
N GLY A 130 -4.39 -8.28 1.83
CA GLY A 130 -5.79 -8.05 1.48
C GLY A 130 -6.47 -6.98 2.34
N LEU A 131 -6.20 -6.95 3.64
CA LEU A 131 -6.73 -5.94 4.56
C LEU A 131 -6.09 -4.56 4.33
N GLU A 132 -4.80 -4.51 4.00
CA GLU A 132 -4.11 -3.27 3.64
C GLU A 132 -4.72 -2.66 2.38
N ALA A 133 -4.95 -3.46 1.34
CA ALA A 133 -5.62 -3.00 0.12
C ALA A 133 -7.06 -2.50 0.39
N GLN A 134 -7.80 -3.15 1.28
CA GLN A 134 -9.13 -2.68 1.69
C GLN A 134 -9.07 -1.34 2.45
N ASN A 135 -8.10 -1.18 3.36
CA ASN A 135 -7.91 0.07 4.08
C ASN A 135 -7.53 1.22 3.14
N GLU A 136 -6.65 0.98 2.16
CA GLU A 136 -6.30 1.97 1.14
C GLU A 136 -7.52 2.38 0.30
N ALA A 137 -8.34 1.42 -0.12
CA ALA A 137 -9.58 1.70 -0.85
C ALA A 137 -10.56 2.55 -0.02
N LEU A 138 -10.78 2.19 1.25
CA LEU A 138 -11.63 2.95 2.16
C LEU A 138 -11.08 4.36 2.44
N GLN A 139 -9.77 4.51 2.53
CA GLN A 139 -9.13 5.81 2.71
C GLN A 139 -9.36 6.70 1.48
N ALA A 140 -9.23 6.14 0.27
CA ALA A 140 -9.55 6.86 -0.97
C ALA A 140 -11.03 7.25 -1.04
N GLU A 141 -11.95 6.38 -0.63
CA GLU A 141 -13.38 6.71 -0.54
C GLU A 141 -13.66 7.84 0.46
N LEU A 142 -13.00 7.83 1.62
CA LEU A 142 -13.11 8.90 2.61
C LEU A 142 -12.63 10.25 2.06
N ASP A 143 -11.51 10.27 1.36
CA ASP A 143 -10.96 11.51 0.80
C ASP A 143 -11.83 12.02 -0.36
N ASN A 144 -12.39 11.13 -1.19
CA ASN A 144 -13.40 11.50 -2.19
C ASN A 144 -14.66 12.09 -1.54
N ASN A 145 -15.14 11.51 -0.44
CA ASN A 145 -16.30 12.03 0.28
C ASN A 145 -16.04 13.42 0.89
N LYS A 146 -14.82 13.67 1.39
CA LYS A 146 -14.42 15.01 1.86
C LYS A 146 -14.41 16.02 0.72
N ALA A 147 -13.79 15.68 -0.41
CA ALA A 147 -13.78 16.54 -1.60
C ALA A 147 -15.20 16.83 -2.11
N TYR A 148 -16.09 15.84 -2.06
CA TYR A 148 -17.50 16.03 -2.39
C TYR A 148 -18.20 17.00 -1.43
N ALA A 149 -17.95 16.89 -0.13
CA ALA A 149 -18.51 17.79 0.88
C ALA A 149 -18.03 19.24 0.70
N GLU A 150 -16.76 19.44 0.35
CA GLU A 150 -16.20 20.75 0.00
C GLU A 150 -16.87 21.33 -1.24
N LEU A 151 -17.02 20.54 -2.31
CA LEU A 151 -17.70 20.95 -3.53
C LEU A 151 -19.16 21.34 -3.27
N LEU A 152 -19.85 20.61 -2.39
CA LEU A 152 -21.22 20.94 -2.00
C LEU A 152 -21.30 22.29 -1.29
N ALA A 153 -20.34 22.58 -0.39
CA ALA A 153 -20.27 23.87 0.29
C ALA A 153 -19.99 25.03 -0.68
N GLU A 154 -19.08 24.83 -1.65
CA GLU A 154 -18.82 25.81 -2.71
C GLU A 154 -20.05 26.04 -3.58
N PHE A 155 -20.77 24.97 -3.95
CA PHE A 155 -22.00 25.06 -4.71
C PHE A 155 -23.08 25.88 -3.98
N ASP A 156 -23.27 25.64 -2.68
CA ASP A 156 -24.20 26.41 -1.87
C ASP A 156 -23.80 27.89 -1.76
N GLN A 157 -22.50 28.18 -1.65
CA GLN A 157 -22.00 29.55 -1.68
C GLN A 157 -22.27 30.23 -3.03
N LEU A 158 -21.99 29.53 -4.13
CA LEU A 158 -22.20 30.03 -5.49
C LEU A 158 -23.70 30.26 -5.76
N LYS A 159 -24.56 29.38 -5.27
CA LYS A 159 -26.03 29.53 -5.34
C LYS A 159 -26.49 30.80 -4.63
N ARG A 160 -25.98 31.07 -3.42
CA ARG A 160 -26.29 32.32 -2.69
C ARG A 160 -25.79 33.55 -3.46
N GLN A 161 -24.59 33.50 -4.04
CA GLN A 161 -24.06 34.59 -4.88
C GLN A 161 -24.92 34.81 -6.13
N TYR A 162 -25.39 33.73 -6.76
CA TYR A 162 -26.30 33.83 -7.90
C TYR A 162 -27.60 34.54 -7.53
N GLU A 163 -28.22 34.16 -6.40
CA GLU A 163 -29.45 34.80 -5.91
C GLU A 163 -29.28 36.30 -5.61
N THR A 164 -28.12 36.72 -5.08
CA THR A 164 -27.86 38.15 -4.84
C THR A 164 -27.70 38.92 -6.15
N VAL A 165 -26.98 38.36 -7.13
CA VAL A 165 -26.85 38.94 -8.48
C VAL A 165 -28.21 39.02 -9.16
N GLU A 166 -29.04 37.99 -9.03
CA GLU A 166 -30.37 37.96 -9.63
C GLU A 166 -31.28 39.05 -9.03
N LYS A 167 -31.28 39.21 -7.70
CA LYS A 167 -31.97 40.33 -7.03
C LYS A 167 -31.47 41.68 -7.53
N ARG A 168 -30.15 41.86 -7.63
CA ARG A 168 -29.55 43.10 -8.15
C ARG A 168 -29.96 43.38 -9.58
N ARG A 169 -30.03 42.37 -10.43
CA ARG A 169 -30.51 42.48 -11.81
C ARG A 169 -31.97 42.95 -11.85
N ARG A 170 -32.84 42.40 -11.00
CA ARG A 170 -34.25 42.84 -10.89
C ARG A 170 -34.36 44.31 -10.43
N GLU A 171 -33.54 44.73 -9.47
CA GLU A 171 -33.48 46.14 -9.03
C GLU A 171 -33.04 47.08 -10.15
N LEU A 172 -31.97 46.74 -10.87
CA LEU A 172 -31.48 47.53 -12.00
C LEU A 172 -32.52 47.64 -13.11
N ALA A 173 -33.25 46.55 -13.40
CA ALA A 173 -34.35 46.57 -14.37
C ALA A 173 -35.45 47.58 -13.95
N LYS A 174 -35.87 47.57 -12.68
CA LYS A 174 -36.84 48.55 -12.14
C LYS A 174 -36.33 49.99 -12.23
N ASN A 175 -35.06 50.21 -11.88
CA ASN A 175 -34.46 51.54 -11.93
C ASN A 175 -34.36 52.05 -13.37
N ASN A 176 -33.93 51.22 -14.32
CA ASN A 176 -33.90 51.57 -15.75
C ASN A 176 -35.29 51.91 -16.29
N GLN A 177 -36.34 51.17 -15.88
CA GLN A 177 -37.71 51.49 -16.28
C GLN A 177 -38.16 52.86 -15.74
N SER A 178 -37.86 53.16 -14.47
CA SER A 178 -38.13 54.47 -13.85
C SER A 178 -37.39 55.60 -14.57
N LEU A 179 -36.10 55.41 -14.86
CA LEU A 179 -35.29 56.36 -15.62
C LEU A 179 -35.83 56.58 -17.03
N GLY A 180 -36.20 55.51 -17.75
CA GLY A 180 -36.84 55.60 -19.06
C GLY A 180 -38.13 56.42 -19.03
N GLY A 181 -38.96 56.22 -18.01
CA GLY A 181 -40.16 57.04 -17.77
C GLY A 181 -39.83 58.52 -17.54
N ARG A 182 -38.82 58.81 -16.72
CA ARG A 182 -38.33 60.18 -16.48
C ARG A 182 -37.82 60.84 -17.76
N VAL A 183 -37.00 60.14 -18.54
CA VAL A 183 -36.48 60.63 -19.82
C VAL A 183 -37.63 60.95 -20.78
N ALA A 184 -38.62 60.05 -20.91
CA ALA A 184 -39.79 60.29 -21.75
C ALA A 184 -40.59 61.53 -21.29
N HIS A 185 -40.73 61.75 -19.98
CA HIS A 185 -41.34 62.98 -19.46
C HIS A 185 -40.52 64.22 -19.82
N THR A 186 -39.21 64.19 -19.63
CA THR A 186 -38.31 65.30 -19.97
C THR A 186 -38.38 65.65 -21.47
N GLU A 187 -38.39 64.64 -22.34
CA GLU A 187 -38.55 64.83 -23.78
C GLU A 187 -39.92 65.44 -24.14
N ARG A 188 -41.00 65.00 -23.49
CA ARG A 188 -42.33 65.60 -23.68
C ARG A 188 -42.36 67.06 -23.24
N TYR A 189 -41.76 67.40 -22.09
CA TYR A 189 -41.67 68.79 -21.64
C TYR A 189 -40.83 69.64 -22.59
N LYS A 190 -39.74 69.08 -23.13
CA LYS A 190 -38.91 69.75 -24.13
C LYS A 190 -39.72 70.05 -25.40
N LYS A 191 -40.46 69.08 -25.94
CA LYS A 191 -41.35 69.29 -27.10
C LYS A 191 -42.38 70.39 -26.84
N LYS A 192 -43.09 70.33 -25.70
CA LYS A 192 -44.06 71.37 -25.31
C LYS A 192 -43.41 72.75 -25.19
N ARG A 193 -42.17 72.81 -24.67
CA ARG A 193 -41.40 74.06 -24.58
C ARG A 193 -41.06 74.58 -25.98
N ASP A 194 -40.61 73.72 -26.87
CA ASP A 194 -40.25 74.08 -28.25
C ASP A 194 -41.48 74.56 -29.03
N GLU A 195 -42.64 73.90 -28.87
CA GLU A 195 -43.94 74.34 -29.40
C GLU A 195 -44.33 75.72 -28.86
N ALA A 196 -44.23 75.93 -27.53
CA ALA A 196 -44.52 77.22 -26.90
C ALA A 196 -43.57 78.33 -27.39
N MET A 197 -42.28 78.03 -27.58
CA MET A 197 -41.32 78.99 -28.15
C MET A 197 -41.68 79.34 -29.60
N GLY A 198 -42.15 78.37 -30.40
CA GLY A 198 -42.68 78.59 -31.75
C GLY A 198 -43.86 79.56 -31.74
N LEU A 199 -44.87 79.27 -30.92
CA LEU A 199 -46.05 80.14 -30.75
C LEU A 199 -45.67 81.55 -30.29
N VAL A 200 -44.74 81.68 -29.33
CA VAL A 200 -44.25 83.00 -28.88
C VAL A 200 -43.58 83.76 -30.02
N LYS A 201 -42.84 83.09 -30.90
CA LYS A 201 -42.20 83.71 -32.06
C LYS A 201 -43.23 84.19 -33.08
N GLU A 202 -44.25 83.38 -33.37
CA GLU A 202 -45.36 83.76 -34.25
C GLU A 202 -46.16 84.94 -33.69
N LEU A 203 -46.53 84.89 -32.40
CA LEU A 203 -47.21 85.99 -31.73
C LEU A 203 -46.37 87.27 -31.75
N LYS A 204 -45.05 87.18 -31.56
CA LYS A 204 -44.15 88.34 -31.70
C LYS A 204 -44.16 88.92 -33.12
N GLN A 205 -44.16 88.07 -34.16
CA GLN A 205 -44.25 88.51 -35.54
C GLN A 205 -45.60 89.17 -35.85
N GLN A 206 -46.70 88.58 -35.36
CA GLN A 206 -48.04 89.17 -35.47
C GLN A 206 -48.11 90.53 -34.78
N ILE A 207 -47.59 90.67 -33.56
CA ILE A 207 -47.51 91.95 -32.86
C ILE A 207 -46.69 92.96 -33.68
N GLN A 208 -45.53 92.57 -34.23
CA GLN A 208 -44.74 93.45 -35.09
C GLN A 208 -45.51 93.90 -36.33
N SER A 209 -46.19 92.98 -37.01
CA SER A 209 -47.04 93.29 -38.18
C SER A 209 -48.16 94.27 -37.81
N ILE A 210 -48.90 93.99 -36.74
CA ILE A 210 -49.98 94.87 -36.25
C ILE A 210 -49.44 96.23 -35.80
N THR A 211 -48.21 96.27 -35.26
CA THR A 211 -47.57 97.53 -34.85
C THR A 211 -47.22 98.37 -36.09
N GLN A 212 -46.64 97.76 -37.13
CA GLN A 212 -46.36 98.42 -38.41
C GLN A 212 -47.64 98.89 -39.11
N GLU A 213 -48.68 98.06 -39.12
CA GLU A 213 -49.99 98.42 -39.67
C GLU A 213 -50.63 99.58 -38.90
N ASN A 214 -50.54 99.58 -37.57
CA ASN A 214 -50.97 100.73 -36.75
C ASN A 214 -50.18 102.01 -37.07
N GLU A 215 -48.87 101.91 -37.29
CA GLU A 215 -48.04 103.06 -37.70
C GLU A 215 -48.45 103.59 -39.07
N GLN A 216 -48.71 102.70 -40.03
CA GLN A 216 -49.22 103.06 -41.37
C GLN A 216 -50.60 103.71 -41.28
N LEU A 217 -51.55 103.12 -40.56
CA LEU A 217 -52.88 103.69 -40.35
C LEU A 217 -52.83 105.05 -39.61
N ARG A 218 -51.87 105.24 -38.70
CA ARG A 218 -51.63 106.55 -38.08
C ARG A 218 -51.11 107.57 -39.09
N ALA A 219 -50.17 107.18 -39.96
CA ALA A 219 -49.67 108.05 -41.02
C ALA A 219 -50.77 108.39 -42.05
N GLU A 220 -51.60 107.42 -42.43
CA GLU A 220 -52.78 107.64 -43.28
C GLU A 220 -53.80 108.56 -42.62
N ASN A 221 -54.11 108.37 -41.33
CA ASN A 221 -54.98 109.30 -40.60
C ASN A 221 -54.41 110.71 -40.55
N GLN A 222 -53.10 110.88 -40.36
CA GLN A 222 -52.45 112.19 -40.40
C GLN A 222 -52.55 112.82 -41.80
N ASN A 223 -52.35 112.03 -42.86
CA ASN A 223 -52.50 112.48 -44.24
C ASN A 223 -53.94 112.87 -44.57
N LEU A 224 -54.93 112.10 -44.11
CA LEU A 224 -56.36 112.40 -44.24
C LEU A 224 -56.74 113.65 -43.45
N HIS A 225 -56.23 113.82 -42.23
CA HIS A 225 -56.41 115.05 -41.47
C HIS A 225 -55.81 116.26 -42.20
N ALA A 226 -54.60 116.14 -42.76
CA ALA A 226 -53.98 117.19 -43.56
C ALA A 226 -54.77 117.49 -44.85
N ALA A 227 -55.39 116.48 -45.47
CA ALA A 227 -56.28 116.64 -46.61
C ALA A 227 -57.60 117.33 -46.23
N LEU A 228 -58.19 116.97 -45.09
CA LEU A 228 -59.36 117.63 -44.51
C LEU A 228 -59.09 119.09 -44.18
N GLU A 229 -57.93 119.42 -43.60
CA GLU A 229 -57.52 120.81 -43.38
C GLU A 229 -57.36 121.61 -44.68
N LYS A 230 -56.89 120.97 -45.76
CA LYS A 230 -56.83 121.58 -47.10
C LYS A 230 -58.23 121.79 -47.71
N PHE A 231 -59.18 120.89 -47.49
CA PHE A 231 -60.58 121.05 -47.91
C PHE A 231 -61.30 122.14 -47.11
N GLN A 232 -61.12 122.21 -45.79
CA GLN A 232 -61.68 123.28 -44.95
C GLN A 232 -61.13 124.67 -45.28
N LYS A 233 -59.90 124.75 -45.82
CA LYS A 233 -59.34 126.01 -46.38
C LYS A 233 -59.95 126.38 -47.74
N ARG A 234 -60.49 125.42 -48.50
CA ARG A 234 -61.18 125.65 -49.79
C ARG A 234 -62.62 126.16 -49.60
N ASP A 235 -63.32 125.72 -48.56
CA ASP A 235 -64.73 126.12 -48.31
C ASP A 235 -64.90 127.54 -47.71
N LYS A 236 -63.82 128.22 -47.29
CA LYS A 236 -63.87 129.59 -46.75
C LYS A 236 -63.91 130.71 -47.80
N LEU A 237 -63.99 130.42 -49.10
CA LEU A 237 -63.90 131.42 -50.18
C LEU A 237 -65.05 131.41 -51.20
N GLY A 238 -66.31 131.47 -50.72
CA GLY A 238 -67.42 132.03 -51.51
C GLY A 238 -68.81 131.70 -50.96
N ILE A 239 -69.86 132.54 -50.98
CA ILE A 239 -70.18 133.91 -51.45
C ILE A 239 -71.51 134.28 -50.74
N VAL A 240 -71.71 135.53 -50.34
CA VAL A 240 -73.05 136.18 -50.18
C VAL A 240 -72.83 137.66 -50.60
N GLU A 241 -73.60 138.32 -51.47
CA GLU A 241 -75.06 138.48 -51.46
C GLU A 241 -75.63 139.07 -52.78
N ILE A 242 -76.93 138.81 -53.01
CA ILE A 242 -77.79 139.35 -54.07
C ILE A 242 -78.61 140.52 -53.50
N LYS A 243 -78.76 141.64 -54.24
CA LYS A 243 -80.07 142.31 -54.49
C LYS A 243 -79.97 143.45 -55.52
N LYS A 244 -80.99 143.50 -56.39
CA LYS A 244 -81.25 144.46 -57.47
C LYS A 244 -81.80 145.79 -56.93
N HIS A 245 -81.55 146.91 -57.64
CA HIS A 245 -82.58 147.84 -58.14
C HIS A 245 -81.97 148.99 -58.96
N GLU A 246 -82.64 149.36 -60.06
CA GLU A 246 -82.45 150.62 -60.80
C GLU A 246 -83.35 151.71 -60.19
N THR A 247 -82.75 152.75 -59.63
CA THR A 247 -82.89 154.19 -59.95
C THR A 247 -81.92 154.98 -59.09
#